data_AF-L7F1H1-F1
#
_entry.id   AF-L7F1H1-F1
#
_cell.length_a   1.000
_cell.length_b   1.000
_cell.length_c   1.000
_cell.angle_alpha   90.00
_cell.angle_beta   90.00
_cell.angle_gamma   90.00
#
_symmetry.space_group_name_H-M   'P 1'
#
loop_
_entity.id
_entity.type
_entity.pdbx_description
1 polymer ?
#
loop_
_entity_poly.entity_id
_entity_poly.type
_entity_poly.pdbx_seq_one_letter_code
_entity_poly.pdbx_strand_id
1 'polypeptide(L)'
;MFDPSYTRRCACQEPVIGEDGRPQKHANGKPKMRKIGASCPKLEEKDHGTWHLYFELEPGEGGERQRVRRGGFARKTDAQRKAKELYDAAAAGTDVLSDETCGDFFLRWIKAKKSLARTTRHGYQEHLDNYLVPHLGHIKRRDLKVRHLDLMYDAIERENAERILHRLRVTEFQEARDEAHRAWVKTAGYAKREERRPYRQAFLDANKALREGRRGLRKVTSPATMHRINDTLSSALTWGIKREQAFAKNWSQLVELPSVTRPKPIVWTPERVEHWKRTREKPGPVMVWTPKLTGEFLDFVKDDWLYELWHSFIFLGPRRGEMAAVPWTEVSIDALWLRISQQIVEVAYQLYGEAPKAESVRTVSLSLESADNLVSFRTKQEQKRQEWGAAYVETGRVWTHENGEALHPDWISRRFTRLVELSGLPPVRLHDLRHLAATLSLLAGNDIKVVQEKLGHSSRQITSDTYTSVLPEMMRAEAESVISVVPREVPYKVHTPLEIPETTWQGDLAVFFAHGARQAGEDWSVGAQTRPDSDLLGQVTLAGRGQDDAANAAVKWMRDHCTTNDLELVRVENFNDQYQGDQRQEFALLRFTLARTETPSIAGWDTPPRPAPLRRNNRQKRARSRAA
;
A
#
# COMPACT_ATOMS: atom_id res chain seq x y z
N MET A 1 -45.79 28.93 1.37
CA MET A 1 -45.65 30.29 0.77
C MET A 1 -44.46 30.98 1.41
N PHE A 2 -43.43 31.34 0.63
CA PHE A 2 -42.23 32.00 1.15
C PHE A 2 -42.53 33.47 1.47
N ASP A 3 -42.87 33.76 2.72
CA ASP A 3 -43.12 35.12 3.21
C ASP A 3 -42.21 35.47 4.41
N PRO A 4 -40.97 35.89 4.14
CA PRO A 4 -39.99 36.19 5.18
C PRO A 4 -40.13 37.61 5.74
N SER A 5 -40.20 37.69 7.07
CA SER A 5 -40.07 38.93 7.83
C SER A 5 -38.62 39.18 8.26
N TYR A 6 -38.21 40.44 8.26
CA TYR A 6 -36.85 40.86 8.64
C TYR A 6 -36.93 41.93 9.72
N THR A 7 -36.28 41.69 10.86
CA THR A 7 -36.28 42.61 12.01
C THR A 7 -34.86 42.95 12.43
N ARG A 8 -34.61 44.20 12.83
CA ARG A 8 -33.32 44.62 13.39
C ARG A 8 -33.41 44.55 14.91
N ARG A 9 -32.44 43.92 15.57
CA ARG A 9 -32.40 43.75 17.03
C ARG A 9 -31.06 44.23 17.58
N CYS A 10 -31.10 44.92 18.72
CA CYS A 10 -29.90 45.31 19.47
C CYS A 10 -29.90 44.68 20.87
N ALA A 11 -28.73 44.70 21.51
CA ALA A 11 -28.56 44.27 22.89
C ALA A 11 -28.71 45.41 23.92
N CYS A 12 -29.06 46.63 23.50
CA CYS A 12 -29.22 47.77 24.40
C CYS A 12 -30.27 47.49 25.48
N GLN A 13 -29.97 47.97 26.68
CA GLN A 13 -30.82 47.81 27.84
C GLN A 13 -31.16 49.17 28.44
N GLU A 14 -32.34 49.27 29.01
CA GLU A 14 -32.79 50.41 29.79
C GLU A 14 -33.38 49.93 31.12
N PRO A 15 -33.41 50.79 32.16
CA PRO A 15 -34.07 50.47 33.40
C PRO A 15 -35.58 50.28 33.20
N VAL A 16 -36.16 49.27 33.85
CA VAL A 16 -37.62 49.10 33.92
C VAL A 16 -38.17 50.21 34.82
N ILE A 17 -39.01 51.07 34.28
CA ILE A 17 -39.65 52.17 35.03
C ILE A 17 -40.97 51.66 35.63
N GLY A 18 -41.19 51.90 36.93
CA GLY A 18 -42.45 51.62 37.62
C GLY A 18 -43.52 52.68 37.33
N GLU A 19 -44.76 52.45 37.76
CA GLU A 19 -45.87 53.40 37.59
C GLU A 19 -45.61 54.77 38.26
N ASP A 20 -44.70 54.80 39.24
CA ASP A 20 -44.22 55.99 39.94
C ASP A 20 -43.14 56.79 39.16
N GLY A 21 -42.82 56.38 37.94
CA GLY A 21 -41.78 57.00 37.12
C GLY A 21 -40.35 56.70 37.57
N ARG A 22 -40.15 55.81 38.55
CA ARG A 22 -38.81 55.47 39.08
C ARG A 22 -38.32 54.10 38.58
N PRO A 23 -37.00 53.89 38.43
CA PRO A 23 -36.47 52.59 38.05
C PRO A 23 -36.80 51.52 39.11
N GLN A 24 -37.48 50.46 38.72
CA GLN A 24 -37.66 49.28 39.54
C GLN A 24 -36.29 48.68 39.85
N LYS A 25 -36.03 48.36 41.12
CA LYS A 25 -34.77 47.79 41.57
C LYS A 25 -34.94 46.32 41.98
N HIS A 26 -33.87 45.55 41.88
CA HIS A 26 -33.75 44.25 42.54
C HIS A 26 -33.53 44.43 44.05
N ALA A 27 -33.66 43.36 44.84
CA ALA A 27 -33.45 43.38 46.29
C ALA A 27 -32.04 43.88 46.71
N ASN A 28 -31.06 43.81 45.80
CA ASN A 28 -29.70 44.31 45.98
C ASN A 28 -29.51 45.80 45.60
N GLY A 29 -30.59 46.54 45.35
CA GLY A 29 -30.56 47.96 45.02
C GLY A 29 -30.18 48.32 43.58
N LYS A 30 -29.81 47.35 42.73
CA LYS A 30 -29.51 47.60 41.31
C LYS A 30 -30.81 47.70 40.48
N PRO A 31 -30.90 48.62 39.51
CA PRO A 31 -32.07 48.73 38.64
C PRO A 31 -32.28 47.43 37.82
N LYS A 32 -33.52 46.97 37.73
CA LYS A 32 -33.95 45.92 36.82
C LYS A 32 -33.81 46.44 35.40
N MET A 33 -33.06 45.73 34.56
CA MET A 33 -32.82 46.13 33.18
C MET A 33 -33.70 45.32 32.23
N ARG A 34 -34.34 45.98 31.26
CA ARG A 34 -35.02 45.33 30.13
C ARG A 34 -34.32 45.65 28.82
N LYS A 35 -34.43 44.77 27.83
CA LYS A 35 -33.95 45.08 26.46
C LYS A 35 -34.89 46.11 25.83
N ILE A 36 -34.32 47.19 25.28
CA ILE A 36 -35.08 48.26 24.61
C ILE A 36 -35.79 47.72 23.34
N GLY A 37 -35.18 46.72 22.70
CA GLY A 37 -35.80 46.03 21.56
C GLY A 37 -35.89 46.91 20.32
N ALA A 38 -37.04 46.89 19.64
CA ALA A 38 -37.26 47.63 18.39
C ALA A 38 -37.34 49.15 18.59
N SER A 39 -37.60 49.62 19.81
CA SER A 39 -37.68 51.05 20.16
C SER A 39 -36.32 51.67 20.49
N CYS A 40 -35.21 50.94 20.27
CA CYS A 40 -33.88 51.47 20.55
C CYS A 40 -33.56 52.61 19.57
N PRO A 41 -33.28 53.84 20.06
CA PRO A 41 -33.04 54.99 19.19
C PRO A 41 -31.79 54.81 18.34
N LYS A 42 -30.83 53.99 18.79
CA LYS A 42 -29.61 53.69 18.05
C LYS A 42 -29.84 52.75 16.86
N LEU A 43 -31.01 52.11 16.71
CA LEU A 43 -31.25 51.19 15.58
C LEU A 43 -31.33 51.88 14.22
N GLU A 44 -31.45 53.21 14.17
CA GLU A 44 -31.32 53.99 12.94
C GLU A 44 -29.85 54.10 12.49
N GLU A 45 -28.89 53.98 13.42
CA GLU A 45 -27.46 54.04 13.10
C GLU A 45 -27.04 52.83 12.25
N LYS A 46 -26.14 53.04 11.29
CA LYS A 46 -25.77 52.02 10.30
C LYS A 46 -25.07 50.80 10.93
N ASP A 47 -24.32 50.99 12.00
CA ASP A 47 -23.49 49.95 12.63
C ASP A 47 -24.07 49.39 13.94
N HIS A 48 -25.34 49.72 14.26
CA HIS A 48 -25.95 49.32 15.52
C HIS A 48 -26.95 48.16 15.39
N GLY A 49 -26.75 47.10 16.15
CA GLY A 49 -27.63 45.92 16.14
C GLY A 49 -27.46 45.05 14.90
N THR A 50 -28.14 43.90 14.89
CA THR A 50 -28.05 42.90 13.82
C THR A 50 -29.42 42.57 13.26
N TRP A 51 -29.45 42.15 12.00
CA TRP A 51 -30.65 41.70 11.31
C TRP A 51 -30.98 40.27 11.67
N HIS A 52 -32.28 40.00 11.79
CA HIS A 52 -32.90 38.71 12.04
C HIS A 52 -33.95 38.43 10.97
N LEU A 53 -34.09 37.17 10.59
CA LEU A 53 -35.11 36.67 9.67
C LEU A 53 -36.07 35.74 10.39
N TYR A 54 -37.32 35.73 9.93
CA TYR A 54 -38.35 34.79 10.32
C TYR A 54 -39.24 34.43 9.15
N PHE A 55 -39.48 33.14 8.92
CA PHE A 55 -40.51 32.64 8.00
C PHE A 55 -41.02 31.28 8.47
N GLU A 56 -42.18 30.86 7.95
CA GLU A 56 -42.76 29.55 8.21
C GLU A 56 -42.56 28.64 6.97
N LEU A 57 -42.24 27.37 7.24
CA LEU A 57 -42.22 26.31 6.24
C LEU A 57 -43.60 25.63 6.16
N GLU A 58 -43.75 24.69 5.24
CA GLU A 58 -44.92 23.82 5.23
C GLU A 58 -45.03 23.06 6.57
N PRO A 59 -46.26 22.84 7.09
CA PRO A 59 -46.44 22.08 8.32
C PRO A 59 -45.83 20.68 8.19
N GLY A 60 -45.25 20.16 9.28
CA GLY A 60 -44.74 18.79 9.29
C GLY A 60 -45.86 17.75 9.23
N GLU A 61 -45.48 16.46 9.19
CA GLU A 61 -46.43 15.35 9.07
C GLU A 61 -47.49 15.33 10.20
N GLY A 62 -47.18 15.90 11.38
CA GLY A 62 -48.10 16.05 12.51
C GLY A 62 -48.92 17.34 12.52
N GLY A 63 -48.83 18.16 11.47
CA GLY A 63 -49.49 19.48 11.38
C GLY A 63 -48.83 20.57 12.23
N GLU A 64 -47.67 20.31 12.83
CA GLU A 64 -46.95 21.28 13.63
C GLU A 64 -46.36 22.41 12.78
N ARG A 65 -46.43 23.64 13.32
CA ARG A 65 -45.90 24.82 12.63
C ARG A 65 -44.37 24.81 12.66
N GLN A 66 -43.77 24.79 11.47
CA GLN A 66 -42.33 24.79 11.29
C GLN A 66 -41.78 26.21 11.11
N ARG A 67 -41.12 26.73 12.15
CA ARG A 67 -40.67 28.14 12.22
C ARG A 67 -39.16 28.26 12.02
N VAL A 68 -38.75 28.95 10.97
CA VAL A 68 -37.34 29.29 10.74
C VAL A 68 -37.05 30.65 11.34
N ARG A 69 -36.10 30.72 12.28
CA ARG A 69 -35.61 31.97 12.90
C ARG A 69 -34.10 32.02 12.81
N ARG A 70 -33.52 33.06 12.20
CA ARG A 70 -32.06 33.30 12.23
C ARG A 70 -31.75 34.76 12.53
N GLY A 71 -30.52 35.03 12.97
CA GLY A 71 -30.10 36.33 13.45
C GLY A 71 -28.59 36.53 13.38
N GLY A 72 -28.14 37.75 13.69
CA GLY A 72 -26.72 38.09 13.71
C GLY A 72 -26.17 38.59 12.37
N PHE A 73 -27.02 38.92 11.40
CA PHE A 73 -26.55 39.43 10.11
C PHE A 73 -26.22 40.93 10.21
N ALA A 74 -25.09 41.36 9.67
CA ALA A 74 -24.72 42.78 9.65
C ALA A 74 -25.66 43.60 8.75
N ARG A 75 -26.09 43.04 7.60
CA ARG A 75 -26.94 43.72 6.61
C ARG A 75 -28.26 42.99 6.38
N LYS A 76 -29.31 43.74 6.05
CA LYS A 76 -30.64 43.18 5.67
C LYS A 76 -30.54 42.27 4.45
N THR A 77 -29.71 42.63 3.47
CA THR A 77 -29.48 41.86 2.24
C THR A 77 -28.86 40.49 2.53
N ASP A 78 -27.98 40.38 3.52
CA ASP A 78 -27.41 39.10 3.95
C ASP A 78 -28.49 38.21 4.58
N ALA A 79 -29.37 38.79 5.39
CA ALA A 79 -30.52 38.08 5.97
C ALA A 79 -31.51 37.62 4.89
N GLN A 80 -31.76 38.45 3.86
CA GLN A 80 -32.62 38.11 2.71
C GLN A 80 -32.07 36.95 1.89
N ARG A 81 -30.79 37.03 1.50
CA ARG A 81 -30.10 35.95 0.80
C ARG A 81 -30.15 34.66 1.62
N LYS A 82 -29.96 34.76 2.94
CA LYS A 82 -30.00 33.60 3.83
C LYS A 82 -31.40 33.01 3.98
N ALA A 83 -32.45 33.84 4.03
CA ALA A 83 -33.83 33.37 4.08
C ALA A 83 -34.16 32.55 2.82
N LYS A 84 -33.76 33.05 1.64
CA LYS A 84 -33.94 32.34 0.38
C LYS A 84 -33.16 31.01 0.35
N GLU A 85 -31.88 31.02 0.73
CA GLU A 85 -31.06 29.79 0.83
C GLU A 85 -31.73 28.73 1.72
N LEU A 86 -32.29 29.14 2.87
CA LEU A 86 -32.94 28.21 3.81
C LEU A 86 -34.28 27.70 3.29
N TYR A 87 -35.05 28.54 2.61
CA TYR A 87 -36.31 28.13 1.99
C TYR A 87 -36.06 27.14 0.85
N ASP A 88 -35.13 27.45 -0.06
CA ASP A 88 -34.78 26.58 -1.18
C ASP A 88 -34.22 25.24 -0.69
N ALA A 89 -33.39 25.24 0.36
CA ALA A 89 -32.87 24.01 0.97
C ALA A 89 -33.98 23.17 1.61
N ALA A 90 -34.91 23.80 2.33
CA ALA A 90 -36.06 23.11 2.91
C ALA A 90 -36.99 22.55 1.83
N ALA A 91 -37.24 23.30 0.75
CA ALA A 91 -38.01 22.84 -0.40
C ALA A 91 -37.34 21.67 -1.13
N ALA A 92 -36.01 21.60 -1.10
CA ALA A 92 -35.23 20.45 -1.57
C ALA A 92 -35.19 19.27 -0.57
N GLY A 93 -35.93 19.35 0.54
CA GLY A 93 -36.02 18.33 1.58
C GLY A 93 -34.94 18.40 2.66
N THR A 94 -34.03 19.37 2.64
CA THR A 94 -32.99 19.45 3.70
C THR A 94 -33.60 19.86 5.03
N ASP A 95 -33.28 19.15 6.11
CA ASP A 95 -33.68 19.58 7.45
C ASP A 95 -32.88 20.82 7.89
N VAL A 96 -33.52 21.97 7.76
CA VAL A 96 -32.99 23.28 8.17
C VAL A 96 -33.34 23.66 9.61
N LEU A 97 -34.18 22.89 10.30
CA LEU A 97 -34.70 23.25 11.63
C LEU A 97 -33.89 22.64 12.77
N SER A 98 -33.28 21.47 12.55
CA SER A 98 -32.56 20.76 13.60
C SER A 98 -31.48 21.60 14.29
N ASP A 99 -31.45 21.50 15.61
CA ASP A 99 -30.41 22.02 16.49
C ASP A 99 -29.37 20.95 16.88
N GLU A 100 -29.47 19.74 16.31
CA GLU A 100 -28.53 18.64 16.53
C GLU A 100 -27.11 19.07 16.17
N THR A 101 -26.16 18.73 17.03
CA THR A 101 -24.76 18.99 16.79
C THR A 101 -24.16 17.96 15.83
N CYS A 102 -23.09 18.32 15.13
CA CYS A 102 -22.32 17.37 14.33
C CYS A 102 -21.83 16.20 15.19
N GLY A 103 -21.46 16.44 16.45
CA GLY A 103 -21.00 15.41 17.38
C GLY A 103 -22.07 14.36 17.64
N ASP A 104 -23.28 14.80 18.00
CA ASP A 104 -24.42 13.91 18.23
C ASP A 104 -24.77 13.11 16.98
N PHE A 105 -24.81 13.80 15.83
CA PHE A 105 -25.04 13.17 14.53
C PHE A 105 -24.00 12.09 14.23
N PHE A 106 -22.70 12.37 14.41
CA PHE A 106 -21.64 11.41 14.11
C PHE A 106 -21.68 10.17 15.02
N LEU A 107 -21.93 10.37 16.32
CA LEU A 107 -22.06 9.26 17.28
C LEU A 107 -23.29 8.40 17.01
N ARG A 108 -24.38 9.01 16.54
CA ARG A 108 -25.58 8.28 16.10
C ARG A 108 -25.34 7.53 14.78
N TRP A 109 -24.67 8.17 13.83
CA TRP A 109 -24.30 7.57 12.54
C TRP A 109 -23.47 6.30 12.70
N ILE A 110 -22.40 6.33 13.51
CA ILE A 110 -21.51 5.17 13.67
C ILE A 110 -22.25 3.98 14.33
N LYS A 111 -23.17 4.26 15.27
CA LYS A 111 -24.05 3.23 15.88
C LYS A 111 -25.02 2.63 14.87
N ALA A 112 -25.54 3.42 13.93
CA ALA A 112 -26.46 2.97 12.90
C ALA A 112 -25.79 2.04 11.84
N LYS A 113 -24.47 2.08 11.71
CA LYS A 113 -23.71 1.27 10.75
C LYS A 113 -23.52 -0.16 11.27
N LYS A 114 -24.49 -1.06 11.01
CA LYS A 114 -24.47 -2.45 11.53
C LYS A 114 -23.48 -3.38 10.83
N SER A 115 -23.22 -3.21 9.54
CA SER A 115 -22.46 -4.15 8.69
C SER A 115 -20.98 -3.81 8.46
N LEU A 116 -20.41 -2.88 9.23
CA LEU A 116 -18.98 -2.55 9.11
C LEU A 116 -18.09 -3.65 9.72
N ALA A 117 -17.00 -3.98 9.04
CA ALA A 117 -15.92 -4.79 9.61
C ALA A 117 -15.36 -4.15 10.89
N ARG A 118 -14.86 -4.94 11.85
CA ARG A 118 -14.42 -4.44 13.16
C ARG A 118 -13.30 -3.41 13.03
N THR A 119 -12.32 -3.67 12.18
CA THR A 119 -11.19 -2.77 11.90
C THR A 119 -11.66 -1.45 11.30
N THR A 120 -12.62 -1.47 10.36
CA THR A 120 -13.20 -0.25 9.78
C THR A 120 -13.97 0.55 10.84
N ARG A 121 -14.81 -0.11 11.65
CA ARG A 121 -15.53 0.58 12.73
C ARG A 121 -14.57 1.20 13.74
N HIS A 122 -13.53 0.47 14.13
CA HIS A 122 -12.51 0.98 15.05
C HIS A 122 -11.79 2.20 14.46
N GLY A 123 -11.34 2.13 13.20
CA GLY A 123 -10.72 3.29 12.54
C GLY A 123 -11.65 4.49 12.42
N TYR A 124 -12.94 4.27 12.12
CA TYR A 124 -13.93 5.35 12.12
C TYR A 124 -14.07 5.97 13.51
N GLN A 125 -14.14 5.14 14.57
CA GLN A 125 -14.23 5.62 15.94
C GLN A 125 -12.98 6.42 16.33
N GLU A 126 -11.78 5.96 15.98
CA GLU A 126 -10.54 6.73 16.20
C GLU A 126 -10.56 8.08 15.48
N HIS A 127 -11.08 8.15 14.25
CA HIS A 127 -11.22 9.43 13.54
C HIS A 127 -12.24 10.36 14.20
N LEU A 128 -13.34 9.80 14.71
CA LEU A 128 -14.35 10.55 15.45
C LEU A 128 -13.78 11.13 16.74
N ASP A 129 -13.20 10.28 17.58
CA ASP A 129 -12.76 10.66 18.93
C ASP A 129 -11.56 11.60 18.91
N ASN A 130 -10.63 11.40 17.97
CA ASN A 130 -9.38 12.16 17.95
C ASN A 130 -9.43 13.43 17.09
N TYR A 131 -10.36 13.53 16.13
CA TYR A 131 -10.37 14.64 15.16
C TYR A 131 -11.77 15.23 14.95
N LEU A 132 -12.74 14.43 14.47
CA LEU A 132 -14.00 15.00 13.99
C LEU A 132 -14.85 15.58 15.14
N VAL A 133 -15.02 14.87 16.25
CA VAL A 133 -15.80 15.36 17.40
C VAL A 133 -15.08 16.52 18.11
N PRO A 134 -13.78 16.46 18.42
CA PRO A 134 -13.06 17.59 19.02
C PRO A 134 -13.17 18.90 18.22
N HIS A 135 -13.05 18.85 16.89
CA HIS A 135 -13.01 20.07 16.07
C HIS A 135 -14.37 20.50 15.53
N LEU A 136 -15.24 19.56 15.15
CA LEU A 136 -16.52 19.86 14.50
C LEU A 136 -17.72 19.60 15.41
N GLY A 137 -17.54 18.85 16.50
CA GLY A 137 -18.64 18.28 17.28
C GLY A 137 -19.59 19.32 17.87
N HIS A 138 -19.09 20.49 18.27
CA HIS A 138 -19.87 21.58 18.84
C HIS A 138 -20.70 22.37 17.80
N ILE A 139 -20.42 22.19 16.51
CA ILE A 139 -21.08 22.90 15.42
C ILE A 139 -22.45 22.25 15.18
N LYS A 140 -23.51 23.05 15.04
CA LYS A 140 -24.81 22.52 14.62
C LYS A 140 -24.72 21.95 13.21
N ARG A 141 -25.30 20.78 12.95
CA ARG A 141 -25.12 20.10 11.66
C ARG A 141 -25.58 20.94 10.45
N ARG A 142 -26.62 21.74 10.63
CA ARG A 142 -27.12 22.70 9.61
C ARG A 142 -26.15 23.85 9.30
N ASP A 143 -25.26 24.17 10.24
CA ASP A 143 -24.30 25.26 10.13
C ASP A 143 -22.94 24.77 9.64
N LEU A 144 -22.72 23.45 9.50
CA LEU A 144 -21.51 22.88 8.93
C LEU A 144 -21.30 23.38 7.48
N LYS A 145 -20.08 23.85 7.19
CA LYS A 145 -19.65 24.40 5.89
C LYS A 145 -18.18 24.04 5.68
N VAL A 146 -17.69 24.16 4.44
CA VAL A 146 -16.28 23.85 4.09
C VAL A 146 -15.26 24.58 4.96
N ARG A 147 -15.47 25.88 5.26
CA ARG A 147 -14.59 26.66 6.16
C ARG A 147 -14.33 26.03 7.53
N HIS A 148 -15.27 25.23 8.04
CA HIS A 148 -15.09 24.55 9.34
C HIS A 148 -14.17 23.34 9.20
N LEU A 149 -14.18 22.68 8.04
CA LEU A 149 -13.25 21.61 7.69
C LEU A 149 -11.86 22.20 7.44
N ASP A 150 -11.75 23.32 6.75
CA ASP A 150 -10.47 24.03 6.56
C ASP A 150 -9.83 24.36 7.92
N LEU A 151 -10.59 25.00 8.82
CA LEU A 151 -10.12 25.29 10.19
C LEU A 151 -9.71 24.03 10.98
N MET A 152 -10.39 22.91 10.76
CA MET A 152 -10.03 21.63 11.38
C MET A 152 -8.69 21.11 10.83
N TYR A 153 -8.49 21.09 9.51
CA TYR A 153 -7.23 20.62 8.94
C TYR A 153 -6.07 21.57 9.25
N ASP A 154 -6.29 22.88 9.28
CA ASP A 154 -5.31 23.87 9.77
C ASP A 154 -4.92 23.60 11.23
N ALA A 155 -5.88 23.23 12.08
CA ALA A 155 -5.60 22.84 13.46
C ALA A 155 -4.78 21.56 13.52
N ILE A 156 -5.11 20.54 12.72
CA ILE A 156 -4.35 19.29 12.63
C ILE A 156 -2.90 19.55 12.18
N GLU A 157 -2.68 20.47 11.23
CA GLU A 157 -1.35 20.84 10.77
C GLU A 157 -0.55 21.59 11.85
N ARG A 158 -1.18 22.52 12.58
CA ARG A 158 -0.54 23.17 13.74
C ARG A 158 -0.14 22.15 14.81
N GLU A 159 -1.05 21.23 15.16
CA GLU A 159 -0.76 20.15 16.10
C GLU A 159 0.34 19.21 15.58
N ASN A 160 0.43 18.98 14.27
CA ASN A 160 1.51 18.20 13.68
C ASN A 160 2.87 18.87 13.89
N ALA A 161 2.97 20.19 13.77
CA ALA A 161 4.21 20.91 14.08
C ALA A 161 4.66 20.67 15.52
N GLU A 162 3.73 20.75 16.48
CA GLU A 162 4.00 20.46 17.90
C GLU A 162 4.43 19.00 18.11
N ARG A 163 3.77 18.04 17.45
CA ARG A 163 4.10 16.62 17.52
C ARG A 163 5.47 16.31 16.92
N ILE A 164 5.90 17.03 15.88
CA ILE A 164 7.25 16.90 15.31
C ILE A 164 8.29 17.37 16.33
N LEU A 165 8.09 18.54 16.93
CA LEU A 165 8.99 19.06 17.97
C LEU A 165 9.06 18.12 19.18
N HIS A 166 7.90 17.58 19.60
CA HIS A 166 7.84 16.60 20.69
C HIS A 166 8.62 15.31 20.35
N ARG A 167 8.53 14.81 19.11
CA ARG A 167 9.32 13.66 18.66
C ARG A 167 10.82 13.92 18.66
N LEU A 168 11.25 15.08 18.17
CA LEU A 168 12.67 15.46 18.18
C LEU A 168 13.23 15.43 19.61
N ARG A 169 12.49 16.01 20.56
CA ARG A 169 12.84 15.94 21.99
C ARG A 169 12.89 14.51 22.54
N VAL A 170 11.98 13.64 22.12
CA VAL A 170 12.01 12.22 22.52
C VAL A 170 13.23 11.50 21.94
N THR A 171 13.64 11.82 20.72
CA THR A 171 14.88 11.31 20.11
C THR A 171 16.10 11.75 20.92
N GLU A 172 16.19 13.03 21.28
CA GLU A 172 17.27 13.56 22.13
C GLU A 172 17.33 12.83 23.49
N PHE A 173 16.19 12.63 24.16
CA PHE A 173 16.15 11.84 25.40
C PHE A 173 16.57 10.38 25.20
N GLN A 174 16.29 9.81 24.02
CA GLN A 174 16.67 8.44 23.72
C GLN A 174 18.19 8.34 23.49
N GLU A 175 18.79 9.28 22.76
CA GLU A 175 20.24 9.37 22.56
C GLU A 175 20.97 9.57 23.89
N ALA A 176 20.50 10.48 24.74
CA ALA A 176 21.05 10.71 26.07
C ALA A 176 20.98 9.45 26.96
N ARG A 177 19.85 8.72 26.91
CA ARG A 177 19.71 7.45 27.63
C ARG A 177 20.66 6.38 27.09
N ASP A 178 20.82 6.28 25.78
CA ASP A 178 21.67 5.28 25.13
C ASP A 178 23.16 5.58 25.40
N GLU A 179 23.55 6.85 25.42
CA GLU A 179 24.88 7.28 25.84
C GLU A 179 25.15 6.96 27.32
N ALA A 180 24.23 7.33 28.23
CA ALA A 180 24.35 7.00 29.64
C ALA A 180 24.40 5.47 29.87
N HIS A 181 23.64 4.70 29.09
CA HIS A 181 23.70 3.24 29.13
C HIS A 181 25.07 2.72 28.68
N ARG A 182 25.61 3.21 27.56
CA ARG A 182 26.96 2.84 27.08
C ARG A 182 28.04 3.16 28.12
N ALA A 183 27.97 4.34 28.74
CA ALA A 183 28.90 4.75 29.80
C ALA A 183 28.80 3.81 31.01
N TRP A 184 27.58 3.48 31.47
CA TRP A 184 27.37 2.54 32.57
C TRP A 184 27.85 1.12 32.24
N VAL A 185 27.64 0.63 31.01
CA VAL A 185 28.13 -0.69 30.60
C VAL A 185 29.67 -0.74 30.61
N LYS A 186 30.36 0.32 30.16
CA LYS A 186 31.83 0.39 30.22
C LYS A 186 32.39 0.28 31.65
N THR A 187 31.61 0.66 32.67
CA THR A 187 32.01 0.53 34.09
C THR A 187 31.89 -0.89 34.65
N ALA A 188 31.48 -1.88 33.84
CA ALA A 188 31.34 -3.27 34.29
C ALA A 188 32.65 -3.90 34.81
N GLY A 189 33.81 -3.34 34.45
CA GLY A 189 35.13 -3.75 34.95
C GLY A 189 35.63 -3.03 36.21
N TYR A 190 34.84 -2.11 36.80
CA TYR A 190 35.25 -1.40 38.02
C TYR A 190 35.17 -2.31 39.25
N ALA A 191 36.23 -2.35 40.06
CA ALA A 191 36.33 -3.21 41.24
C ALA A 191 35.44 -2.75 42.41
N LYS A 192 35.14 -1.45 42.52
CA LYS A 192 34.36 -0.87 43.62
C LYS A 192 32.98 -0.40 43.18
N ARG A 193 31.97 -0.77 43.97
CA ARG A 193 30.57 -0.41 43.72
C ARG A 193 30.32 1.10 43.78
N GLU A 194 31.08 1.85 44.59
CA GLU A 194 30.92 3.31 44.69
C GLU A 194 31.24 4.02 43.37
N GLU A 195 32.29 3.60 42.67
CA GLU A 195 32.74 4.20 41.41
C GLU A 195 31.72 4.02 40.27
N ARG A 196 30.90 2.96 40.34
CA ARG A 196 29.86 2.65 39.37
C ARG A 196 28.51 3.33 39.64
N ARG A 197 28.25 3.78 40.87
CA ARG A 197 26.99 4.44 41.26
C ARG A 197 26.64 5.67 40.43
N PRO A 198 27.53 6.64 40.15
CA PRO A 198 27.17 7.84 39.39
C PRO A 198 26.71 7.52 37.96
N TYR A 199 27.38 6.61 37.27
CA TYR A 199 26.99 6.19 35.92
C TYR A 199 25.63 5.48 35.88
N ARG A 200 25.36 4.63 36.88
CA ARG A 200 24.04 4.00 37.02
C ARG A 200 22.96 5.03 37.29
N GLN A 201 23.23 6.02 38.14
CA GLN A 201 22.27 7.08 38.46
C GLN A 201 21.96 7.93 37.21
N ALA A 202 22.99 8.35 36.47
CA ALA A 202 22.83 9.06 35.20
C ALA A 202 21.97 8.30 34.18
N PHE A 203 22.16 6.98 34.05
CA PHE A 203 21.30 6.14 33.21
C PHE A 203 19.84 6.11 33.70
N LEU A 204 19.62 5.97 35.00
CA LEU A 204 18.27 5.95 35.56
C LEU A 204 17.54 7.29 35.37
N ASP A 205 18.24 8.41 35.55
CA ASP A 205 17.69 9.75 35.35
C ASP A 205 17.37 10.00 33.88
N ALA A 206 18.28 9.65 32.96
CA ALA A 206 18.02 9.74 31.53
C ALA A 206 16.86 8.82 31.08
N ASN A 207 16.76 7.63 31.64
CA ASN A 207 15.66 6.70 31.37
C ASN A 207 14.32 7.22 31.92
N LYS A 208 14.33 7.88 33.10
CA LYS A 208 13.15 8.55 33.65
C LYS A 208 12.72 9.72 32.75
N ALA A 209 13.65 10.57 32.34
CA ALA A 209 13.39 11.67 31.41
C ALA A 209 12.81 11.17 30.08
N LEU A 210 13.33 10.08 29.51
CA LEU A 210 12.78 9.45 28.31
C LEU A 210 11.34 8.95 28.52
N ARG A 211 11.04 8.34 29.66
CA ARG A 211 9.68 7.87 29.98
C ARG A 211 8.70 9.04 30.11
N GLU A 212 9.09 10.10 30.82
CA GLU A 212 8.30 11.31 30.99
C GLU A 212 8.11 12.03 29.64
N GLY A 213 9.18 12.17 28.87
CA GLY A 213 9.16 12.76 27.53
C GLY A 213 8.27 11.99 26.54
N ARG A 214 8.14 10.66 26.67
CA ARG A 214 7.24 9.86 25.83
C ARG A 214 5.76 10.03 26.18
N ARG A 215 5.42 10.62 27.33
CA ARG A 215 4.02 10.81 27.75
C ARG A 215 3.31 11.73 26.77
N GLY A 216 2.13 11.30 26.30
CA GLY A 216 1.32 12.09 25.37
C GLY A 216 1.85 12.12 23.93
N LEU A 217 2.89 11.36 23.60
CA LEU A 217 3.45 11.30 22.25
C LEU A 217 2.41 10.73 21.27
N ARG A 218 1.83 11.59 20.45
CA ARG A 218 0.92 11.18 19.37
C ARG A 218 1.66 11.02 18.05
N LYS A 219 1.12 10.19 17.18
CA LYS A 219 1.64 10.10 15.80
C LYS A 219 1.30 11.38 15.05
N VAL A 220 2.27 11.87 14.28
CA VAL A 220 2.03 12.94 13.29
C VAL A 220 0.99 12.43 12.29
N THR A 221 -0.06 13.21 12.07
CA THR A 221 -1.14 12.91 11.14
C THR A 221 -0.63 13.24 9.74
N SER A 222 -0.23 12.22 8.97
CA SER A 222 0.25 12.41 7.61
C SER A 222 -0.86 12.88 6.66
N PRO A 223 -0.53 13.45 5.48
CA PRO A 223 -1.49 13.73 4.43
C PRO A 223 -2.40 12.53 4.11
N ALA A 224 -1.82 11.33 3.97
CA ALA A 224 -2.60 10.10 3.74
C ALA A 224 -3.60 9.80 4.87
N THR A 225 -3.29 10.19 6.11
CA THR A 225 -4.20 10.05 7.26
C THR A 225 -5.30 11.11 7.22
N MET A 226 -4.97 12.36 6.84
CA MET A 226 -5.98 13.41 6.63
C MET A 226 -7.01 13.00 5.58
N HIS A 227 -6.58 12.41 4.46
CA HIS A 227 -7.50 11.85 3.46
C HIS A 227 -8.42 10.76 4.04
N ARG A 228 -7.91 9.86 4.90
CA ARG A 228 -8.74 8.83 5.56
C ARG A 228 -9.74 9.40 6.58
N ILE A 229 -9.34 10.46 7.30
CA ILE A 229 -10.26 11.22 8.18
C ILE A 229 -11.36 11.84 7.31
N ASN A 230 -10.99 12.42 6.17
CA ASN A 230 -11.93 12.99 5.21
C ASN A 230 -12.88 11.95 4.61
N ASP A 231 -12.38 10.75 4.27
CA ASP A 231 -13.20 9.64 3.78
C ASP A 231 -14.25 9.20 4.82
N THR A 232 -13.86 9.22 6.10
CA THR A 232 -14.77 8.90 7.22
C THR A 232 -15.86 9.96 7.35
N LEU A 233 -15.48 11.24 7.32
CA LEU A 233 -16.41 12.36 7.31
C LEU A 233 -17.35 12.29 6.09
N SER A 234 -16.81 12.03 4.90
CA SER A 234 -17.56 11.86 3.66
C SER A 234 -18.59 10.74 3.79
N SER A 235 -18.21 9.61 4.41
CA SER A 235 -19.12 8.49 4.69
C SER A 235 -20.25 8.86 5.64
N ALA A 236 -19.97 9.70 6.64
CA ALA A 236 -20.95 10.22 7.59
C ALA A 236 -21.93 11.20 6.92
N LEU A 237 -21.41 12.20 6.22
CA LEU A 237 -22.21 13.22 5.54
C LEU A 237 -23.06 12.61 4.43
N THR A 238 -22.49 11.71 3.62
CA THR A 238 -23.24 10.99 2.57
C THR A 238 -24.38 10.17 3.15
N TRP A 239 -24.18 9.52 4.31
CA TRP A 239 -25.24 8.79 4.98
C TRP A 239 -26.35 9.73 5.48
N GLY A 240 -25.97 10.85 6.10
CA GLY A 240 -26.93 11.86 6.57
C GLY A 240 -27.76 12.48 5.45
N ILE A 241 -27.13 12.77 4.30
CA ILE A 241 -27.82 13.27 3.10
C ILE A 241 -28.83 12.23 2.59
N LYS A 242 -28.38 10.98 2.40
CA LYS A 242 -29.20 9.95 1.76
C LYS A 242 -30.35 9.44 2.63
N ARG A 243 -30.20 9.43 3.96
CA ARG A 243 -31.19 8.82 4.87
C ARG A 243 -32.05 9.81 5.62
N GLU A 244 -31.50 10.98 5.93
CA GLU A 244 -32.10 11.91 6.89
C GLU A 244 -32.18 13.33 6.34
N GLN A 245 -31.73 13.54 5.10
CA GLN A 245 -31.58 14.87 4.48
C GLN A 245 -30.90 15.87 5.44
N ALA A 246 -29.97 15.36 6.25
CA ALA A 246 -29.41 16.05 7.40
C ALA A 246 -28.42 17.18 7.01
N PHE A 247 -27.94 17.15 5.77
CA PHE A 247 -27.03 18.14 5.20
C PHE A 247 -27.48 18.48 3.78
N ALA A 248 -27.28 19.73 3.37
CA ALA A 248 -27.58 20.18 2.01
C ALA A 248 -26.62 19.59 0.96
N LYS A 249 -25.36 19.34 1.33
CA LYS A 249 -24.33 18.76 0.45
C LYS A 249 -23.24 18.08 1.27
N ASN A 250 -22.42 17.29 0.60
CA ASN A 250 -21.25 16.68 1.23
C ASN A 250 -20.07 17.67 1.24
N TRP A 251 -19.94 18.43 2.32
CA TRP A 251 -18.89 19.46 2.46
C TRP A 251 -17.46 18.90 2.40
N SER A 252 -17.26 17.62 2.72
CA SER A 252 -15.94 16.99 2.69
C SER A 252 -15.39 16.80 1.28
N GLN A 253 -16.21 16.97 0.24
CA GLN A 253 -15.77 16.91 -1.15
C GLN A 253 -15.25 18.25 -1.67
N LEU A 254 -15.40 19.33 -0.89
CA LEU A 254 -15.01 20.68 -1.26
C LEU A 254 -13.77 21.16 -0.52
N VAL A 255 -13.25 20.37 0.42
CA VAL A 255 -12.01 20.68 1.14
C VAL A 255 -10.81 20.34 0.27
N GLU A 256 -9.83 21.25 0.23
CA GLU A 256 -8.55 20.99 -0.41
C GLU A 256 -7.60 20.36 0.61
N LEU A 257 -7.04 19.21 0.27
CA LEU A 257 -6.10 18.48 1.13
C LEU A 257 -4.75 18.36 0.45
N PRO A 258 -3.66 18.26 1.22
CA PRO A 258 -2.34 18.01 0.65
C PRO A 258 -2.34 16.75 -0.21
N SER A 259 -1.65 16.81 -1.35
CA SER A 259 -1.60 15.69 -2.29
C SER A 259 -0.89 14.49 -1.67
N VAL A 260 -1.35 13.28 -2.03
CA VAL A 260 -0.76 12.03 -1.56
C VAL A 260 -0.31 11.23 -2.76
N THR A 261 1.00 11.16 -2.97
CA THR A 261 1.59 10.25 -3.94
C THR A 261 1.76 8.88 -3.30
N ARG A 262 1.19 7.84 -3.91
CA ARG A 262 1.41 6.48 -3.47
C ARG A 262 2.89 6.12 -3.69
N PRO A 263 3.58 5.60 -2.67
CA PRO A 263 4.96 5.20 -2.86
C PRO A 263 5.03 4.03 -3.84
N LYS A 264 5.82 4.19 -4.88
CA LYS A 264 6.15 3.08 -5.79
C LYS A 264 7.18 2.19 -5.12
N PRO A 265 7.08 0.85 -5.27
CA PRO A 265 8.16 -0.03 -4.85
C PRO A 265 9.48 0.34 -5.55
N ILE A 266 10.61 0.07 -4.93
CA ILE A 266 11.95 0.34 -5.49
C ILE A 266 12.84 -0.85 -5.20
N VAL A 267 13.63 -1.28 -6.18
CA VAL A 267 14.53 -2.44 -6.05
C VAL A 267 15.85 -2.04 -5.39
N TRP A 268 16.37 -2.89 -4.49
CA TRP A 268 17.72 -2.81 -3.94
C TRP A 268 18.80 -3.24 -4.96
N THR A 269 19.13 -2.36 -5.90
CA THR A 269 20.25 -2.57 -6.85
C THR A 269 21.61 -2.53 -6.13
N PRO A 270 22.68 -3.10 -6.70
CA PRO A 270 24.02 -3.06 -6.10
C PRO A 270 24.46 -1.66 -5.68
N GLU A 271 24.21 -0.65 -6.52
CA GLU A 271 24.58 0.75 -6.28
C GLU A 271 23.79 1.34 -5.10
N ARG A 272 22.50 0.99 -4.97
CA ARG A 272 21.67 1.41 -3.84
C ARG A 272 22.09 0.74 -2.55
N VAL A 273 22.49 -0.53 -2.61
CA VAL A 273 23.01 -1.25 -1.45
C VAL A 273 24.31 -0.63 -0.97
N GLU A 274 25.22 -0.30 -1.87
CA GLU A 274 26.47 0.41 -1.54
C GLU A 274 26.19 1.79 -0.92
N HIS A 275 25.29 2.57 -1.55
CA HIS A 275 24.86 3.85 -1.01
C HIS A 275 24.30 3.71 0.41
N TRP A 276 23.38 2.75 0.64
CA TRP A 276 22.82 2.48 1.95
C TRP A 276 23.87 2.01 2.97
N LYS A 277 24.84 1.18 2.58
CA LYS A 277 25.94 0.78 3.48
C LYS A 277 26.73 1.99 3.97
N ARG A 278 26.92 3.00 3.12
CA ARG A 278 27.64 4.24 3.43
C ARG A 278 26.81 5.23 4.26
N THR A 279 25.55 5.48 3.89
CA THR A 279 24.74 6.58 4.46
C THR A 279 23.70 6.11 5.48
N ARG A 280 23.37 4.82 5.47
CA ARG A 280 22.19 4.21 6.14
C ARG A 280 20.85 4.80 5.67
N GLU A 281 20.85 5.57 4.58
CA GLU A 281 19.65 6.15 4.01
C GLU A 281 18.90 5.12 3.15
N LYS A 282 17.58 5.04 3.36
CA LYS A 282 16.70 4.14 2.61
C LYS A 282 16.11 4.88 1.41
N PRO A 283 16.27 4.40 0.16
CA PRO A 283 15.84 5.13 -1.05
C PRO A 283 14.35 5.44 -1.12
N GLY A 284 13.52 4.59 -0.52
CA GLY A 284 12.08 4.76 -0.51
C GLY A 284 11.42 3.99 0.62
N PRO A 285 10.15 4.29 0.92
CA PRO A 285 9.43 3.63 2.00
C PRO A 285 9.10 2.15 1.68
N VAL A 286 8.96 1.81 0.39
CA VAL A 286 8.70 0.44 -0.11
C VAL A 286 9.92 -0.04 -0.88
N MET A 287 10.60 -1.07 -0.38
CA MET A 287 11.81 -1.59 -1.02
C MET A 287 11.69 -3.09 -1.29
N VAL A 288 12.20 -3.53 -2.43
CA VAL A 288 12.12 -4.92 -2.90
C VAL A 288 13.55 -5.46 -3.06
N TRP A 289 13.81 -6.66 -2.56
CA TRP A 289 15.09 -7.34 -2.78
C TRP A 289 15.24 -7.84 -4.20
N THR A 290 16.49 -8.00 -4.64
CA THR A 290 16.81 -8.77 -5.85
C THR A 290 16.70 -10.27 -5.57
N PRO A 291 16.65 -11.14 -6.60
CA PRO A 291 16.72 -12.59 -6.41
C PRO A 291 17.93 -13.01 -5.58
N LYS A 292 19.10 -12.40 -5.84
CA LYS A 292 20.34 -12.65 -5.09
C LYS A 292 20.19 -12.34 -3.59
N LEU A 293 19.73 -11.14 -3.23
CA LEU A 293 19.52 -10.76 -1.83
C LEU A 293 18.44 -11.62 -1.15
N THR A 294 17.46 -12.09 -1.92
CA THR A 294 16.42 -13.00 -1.42
C THR A 294 17.01 -14.36 -1.07
N GLY A 295 17.89 -14.90 -1.91
CA GLY A 295 18.65 -16.12 -1.62
C GLY A 295 19.53 -15.98 -0.38
N GLU A 296 20.30 -14.88 -0.29
CA GLU A 296 21.13 -14.59 0.89
C GLU A 296 20.30 -14.54 2.19
N PHE A 297 19.08 -14.01 2.14
CA PHE A 297 18.19 -14.01 3.30
C PHE A 297 17.71 -15.42 3.66
N LEU A 298 17.30 -16.22 2.67
CA LEU A 298 16.85 -17.60 2.88
C LEU A 298 17.95 -18.46 3.50
N ASP A 299 19.19 -18.34 3.01
CA ASP A 299 20.36 -19.02 3.57
C ASP A 299 20.61 -18.63 5.02
N PHE A 300 20.43 -17.35 5.35
CA PHE A 300 20.57 -16.84 6.72
C PHE A 300 19.51 -17.39 7.67
N VAL A 301 18.24 -17.50 7.22
CA VAL A 301 17.14 -17.97 8.06
C VAL A 301 16.90 -19.48 8.00
N LYS A 302 17.77 -20.26 7.36
CA LYS A 302 17.58 -21.71 7.14
C LYS A 302 17.34 -22.50 8.44
N ASP A 303 17.98 -22.08 9.54
CA ASP A 303 17.88 -22.72 10.85
C ASP A 303 16.83 -22.04 11.76
N ASP A 304 16.10 -21.05 11.25
CA ASP A 304 15.01 -20.40 11.97
C ASP A 304 13.84 -21.36 12.14
N TRP A 305 13.25 -21.40 13.35
CA TRP A 305 12.03 -22.20 13.62
C TRP A 305 10.95 -21.98 12.54
N LEU A 306 10.81 -20.75 12.04
CA LEU A 306 9.80 -20.33 11.08
C LEU A 306 10.34 -20.15 9.65
N TYR A 307 11.44 -20.83 9.27
CA TYR A 307 11.99 -20.80 7.90
C TYR A 307 10.89 -20.91 6.82
N GLU A 308 10.00 -21.89 6.94
CA GLU A 308 8.96 -22.19 5.96
C GLU A 308 7.85 -21.13 5.90
N LEU A 309 7.63 -20.40 7.00
CA LEU A 309 6.76 -19.23 7.00
C LEU A 309 7.39 -18.10 6.16
N TRP A 310 8.70 -17.85 6.31
CA TRP A 310 9.40 -16.82 5.54
C TRP A 310 9.45 -17.16 4.05
N HIS A 311 9.73 -18.42 3.73
CA HIS A 311 9.62 -18.95 2.37
C HIS A 311 8.21 -18.70 1.79
N SER A 312 7.16 -19.02 2.56
CA SER A 312 5.77 -18.77 2.16
C SER A 312 5.47 -17.29 1.92
N PHE A 313 6.02 -16.38 2.74
CA PHE A 313 5.88 -14.94 2.50
C PHE A 313 6.52 -14.49 1.18
N ILE A 314 7.73 -14.99 0.89
CA ILE A 314 8.53 -14.63 -0.29
C ILE A 314 7.88 -15.15 -1.58
N PHE A 315 7.40 -16.39 -1.60
CA PHE A 315 6.95 -17.01 -2.86
C PHE A 315 5.43 -17.00 -3.06
N LEU A 316 4.63 -16.90 -1.98
CA LEU A 316 3.16 -16.87 -2.07
C LEU A 316 2.58 -15.46 -1.92
N GLY A 317 3.33 -14.51 -1.36
CA GLY A 317 2.91 -13.11 -1.17
C GLY A 317 1.65 -12.87 -0.32
N PRO A 318 1.38 -13.63 0.77
CA PRO A 318 0.21 -13.44 1.62
C PRO A 318 0.28 -12.16 2.46
N ARG A 319 -0.86 -11.74 3.01
CA ARG A 319 -0.90 -10.71 4.06
C ARG A 319 -0.57 -11.35 5.42
N ARG A 320 0.05 -10.59 6.33
CA ARG A 320 0.48 -11.11 7.65
C ARG A 320 -0.64 -11.77 8.45
N GLY A 321 -1.84 -11.19 8.44
CA GLY A 321 -3.00 -11.72 9.16
C GLY A 321 -3.57 -12.99 8.52
N GLU A 322 -3.44 -13.12 7.19
CA GLU A 322 -3.84 -14.32 6.46
C GLU A 322 -2.97 -15.50 6.89
N MET A 323 -1.64 -15.35 6.88
CA MET A 323 -0.73 -16.41 7.32
C MET A 323 -0.93 -16.76 8.80
N ALA A 324 -1.10 -15.78 9.68
CA ALA A 324 -1.39 -16.06 11.09
C ALA A 324 -2.68 -16.89 11.31
N ALA A 325 -3.59 -16.97 10.33
CA ALA A 325 -4.89 -17.63 10.46
C ALA A 325 -4.97 -19.01 9.78
N VAL A 326 -4.07 -19.37 8.86
CA VAL A 326 -4.24 -20.57 8.01
C VAL A 326 -4.32 -21.85 8.87
N PRO A 327 -5.43 -22.60 8.82
CA PRO A 327 -5.53 -23.90 9.49
C PRO A 327 -5.02 -25.03 8.59
N TRP A 328 -4.56 -26.13 9.20
CA TRP A 328 -4.14 -27.32 8.46
C TRP A 328 -5.26 -27.92 7.58
N THR A 329 -6.53 -27.68 7.93
CA THR A 329 -7.69 -28.14 7.15
C THR A 329 -7.87 -27.41 5.81
N GLU A 330 -7.19 -26.29 5.60
CA GLU A 330 -7.23 -25.49 4.37
C GLU A 330 -5.92 -25.63 3.58
N VAL A 331 -5.20 -26.74 3.78
CA VAL A 331 -3.95 -27.08 3.08
C VAL A 331 -4.06 -28.49 2.53
N SER A 332 -3.76 -28.65 1.25
CA SER A 332 -3.55 -29.95 0.63
C SER A 332 -2.16 -30.04 0.04
N ILE A 333 -1.33 -30.90 0.64
CA ILE A 333 0.02 -31.19 0.18
C ILE A 333 -0.06 -32.06 -1.09
N ASP A 334 -0.94 -33.06 -1.13
CA ASP A 334 -1.09 -33.95 -2.29
C ASP A 334 -1.63 -33.23 -3.53
N ALA A 335 -2.60 -32.32 -3.35
CA ALA A 335 -3.17 -31.54 -4.45
C ALA A 335 -2.48 -30.19 -4.65
N LEU A 336 -1.39 -29.93 -3.90
CA LEU A 336 -0.54 -28.74 -4.02
C LEU A 336 -1.31 -27.41 -3.96
N TRP A 337 -2.14 -27.23 -2.94
CA TRP A 337 -2.84 -25.97 -2.73
C TRP A 337 -2.97 -25.57 -1.26
N LEU A 338 -3.02 -24.25 -1.03
CA LEU A 338 -3.35 -23.63 0.25
C LEU A 338 -4.46 -22.63 0.04
N ARG A 339 -5.50 -22.66 0.88
CA ARG A 339 -6.64 -21.77 0.78
C ARG A 339 -6.60 -20.71 1.88
N ILE A 340 -6.60 -19.45 1.45
CA ILE A 340 -6.69 -18.28 2.32
C ILE A 340 -8.17 -17.95 2.50
N SER A 341 -8.77 -18.50 3.55
CA SER A 341 -10.19 -18.31 3.89
C SER A 341 -10.42 -17.48 5.16
N GLN A 342 -9.35 -17.21 5.93
CA GLN A 342 -9.39 -16.49 7.22
C GLN A 342 -8.22 -15.50 7.33
N GLN A 343 -8.39 -14.50 8.18
CA GLN A 343 -7.31 -13.61 8.62
C GLN A 343 -7.46 -13.31 10.12
N ILE A 344 -6.33 -13.15 10.81
CA ILE A 344 -6.31 -12.59 12.16
C ILE A 344 -6.14 -11.08 12.07
N VAL A 345 -7.10 -10.36 12.65
CA VAL A 345 -7.04 -8.92 12.82
C VAL A 345 -6.87 -8.57 14.29
N GLU A 346 -6.09 -7.53 14.56
CA GLU A 346 -5.95 -6.95 15.88
C GLU A 346 -6.80 -5.68 15.96
N VAL A 347 -7.66 -5.59 16.97
CA VAL A 347 -8.44 -4.38 17.28
C VAL A 347 -8.32 -4.13 18.77
N ALA A 348 -7.82 -2.95 19.16
CA ALA A 348 -7.64 -2.56 20.55
C ALA A 348 -6.94 -3.65 21.42
N TYR A 349 -5.81 -4.18 20.93
CA TYR A 349 -5.00 -5.22 21.59
C TYR A 349 -5.68 -6.60 21.73
N GLN A 350 -6.81 -6.82 21.04
CA GLN A 350 -7.49 -8.11 21.00
C GLN A 350 -7.44 -8.72 19.59
N LEU A 351 -7.19 -10.03 19.54
CA LEU A 351 -7.13 -10.80 18.31
C LEU A 351 -8.51 -11.33 17.95
N TYR A 352 -8.93 -11.12 16.71
CA TYR A 352 -10.16 -11.64 16.16
C TYR A 352 -9.85 -12.46 14.90
N GLY A 353 -10.41 -13.68 14.82
CA GLY A 353 -10.51 -14.41 13.56
C GLY A 353 -11.65 -13.81 12.74
N GLU A 354 -11.33 -13.22 11.60
CA GLU A 354 -12.32 -12.75 10.64
C GLU A 354 -12.11 -13.48 9.31
N ALA A 355 -13.20 -13.77 8.59
CA ALA A 355 -13.07 -14.07 7.17
C ALA A 355 -12.46 -12.82 6.48
N PRO A 356 -11.59 -12.97 5.47
CA PRO A 356 -11.26 -11.88 4.56
C PRO A 356 -12.56 -11.29 4.01
N LYS A 357 -12.49 -10.05 3.48
CA LYS A 357 -13.60 -9.53 2.66
C LYS A 357 -14.00 -10.61 1.66
N ALA A 358 -15.30 -10.83 1.41
CA ALA A 358 -15.80 -11.97 0.65
C ALA A 358 -15.07 -12.20 -0.71
N GLU A 359 -14.63 -11.12 -1.35
CA GLU A 359 -13.85 -11.09 -2.60
C GLU A 359 -12.35 -11.46 -2.46
N SER A 360 -11.85 -11.69 -1.25
CA SER A 360 -10.41 -11.92 -0.95
C SER A 360 -10.12 -13.37 -0.51
N VAL A 361 -11.14 -14.22 -0.42
CA VAL A 361 -10.97 -15.67 -0.25
C VAL A 361 -10.38 -16.23 -1.54
N ARG A 362 -9.25 -16.94 -1.44
CA ARG A 362 -8.55 -17.45 -2.61
C ARG A 362 -7.78 -18.72 -2.32
N THR A 363 -7.60 -19.53 -3.36
CA THR A 363 -6.72 -20.70 -3.34
C THR A 363 -5.43 -20.34 -4.05
N VAL A 364 -4.31 -20.62 -3.40
CA VAL A 364 -2.96 -20.41 -3.93
C VAL A 364 -2.36 -21.78 -4.22
N SER A 365 -1.94 -21.99 -5.46
CA SER A 365 -1.22 -23.21 -5.85
C SER A 365 0.18 -23.20 -5.26
N LEU A 366 0.63 -24.37 -4.80
CA LEU A 366 1.94 -24.59 -4.20
C LEU A 366 2.90 -25.18 -5.24
N SER A 367 4.17 -24.77 -5.19
CA SER A 367 5.25 -25.56 -5.80
C SER A 367 5.50 -26.83 -4.99
N LEU A 368 6.21 -27.80 -5.59
CA LEU A 368 6.68 -29.00 -4.86
C LEU A 368 7.49 -28.60 -3.63
N GLU A 369 8.45 -27.68 -3.78
CA GLU A 369 9.25 -27.16 -2.67
C GLU A 369 8.40 -26.48 -1.58
N SER A 370 7.37 -25.70 -1.95
CA SER A 370 6.45 -25.10 -0.97
C SER A 370 5.68 -26.17 -0.20
N ALA A 371 5.32 -27.27 -0.86
CA ALA A 371 4.62 -28.39 -0.23
C ALA A 371 5.55 -29.19 0.69
N ASP A 372 6.80 -29.42 0.26
CA ASP A 372 7.84 -30.07 1.08
C ASP A 372 8.15 -29.26 2.34
N ASN A 373 8.21 -27.93 2.22
CA ASN A 373 8.33 -27.03 3.36
C ASN A 373 7.15 -27.17 4.34
N LEU A 374 5.91 -27.31 3.86
CA LEU A 374 4.77 -27.57 4.74
C LEU A 374 4.87 -28.94 5.43
N VAL A 375 5.36 -29.97 4.74
CA VAL A 375 5.63 -31.30 5.35
C VAL A 375 6.69 -31.19 6.44
N SER A 376 7.80 -30.50 6.15
CA SER A 376 8.88 -30.23 7.10
C SER A 376 8.34 -29.53 8.35
N PHE A 377 7.58 -28.45 8.18
CA PHE A 377 7.03 -27.72 9.31
C PHE A 377 6.04 -28.56 10.13
N ARG A 378 5.19 -29.35 9.49
CA ARG A 378 4.27 -30.26 10.19
C ARG A 378 5.02 -31.29 11.03
N THR A 379 6.14 -31.79 10.51
CA THR A 379 7.00 -32.74 11.22
C THR A 379 7.66 -32.09 12.43
N LYS A 380 8.20 -30.87 12.26
CA LYS A 380 8.75 -30.07 13.37
C LYS A 380 7.70 -29.79 14.45
N GLN A 381 6.49 -29.46 14.04
CA GLN A 381 5.37 -29.20 14.94
C GLN A 381 5.00 -30.44 15.75
N GLU A 382 4.91 -31.62 15.12
CA GLU A 382 4.60 -32.88 15.81
C GLU A 382 5.73 -33.29 16.77
N GLN A 383 6.99 -33.07 16.40
CA GLN A 383 8.12 -33.28 17.32
C GLN A 383 8.00 -32.38 18.56
N LYS A 384 7.77 -31.07 18.37
CA LYS A 384 7.59 -30.15 19.49
C LYS A 384 6.36 -30.46 20.32
N ARG A 385 5.27 -30.89 19.70
CA ARG A 385 4.08 -31.38 20.38
C ARG A 385 4.40 -32.52 21.34
N GLN A 386 5.22 -33.48 20.91
CA GLN A 386 5.68 -34.58 21.77
C GLN A 386 6.62 -34.08 22.89
N GLU A 387 7.55 -33.17 22.59
CA GLU A 387 8.47 -32.58 23.57
C GLU A 387 7.74 -31.79 24.68
N TRP A 388 6.74 -30.98 24.32
CA TRP A 388 5.97 -30.17 25.26
C TRP A 388 4.86 -30.96 25.97
N GLY A 389 4.39 -32.07 25.38
CA GLY A 389 3.36 -32.94 25.95
C GLY A 389 2.09 -32.17 26.31
N ALA A 390 1.66 -32.26 27.57
CA ALA A 390 0.44 -31.61 28.05
C ALA A 390 0.48 -30.07 28.02
N ALA A 391 1.65 -29.46 27.92
CA ALA A 391 1.79 -28.00 27.83
C ALA A 391 1.65 -27.46 26.40
N TYR A 392 1.57 -28.34 25.39
CA TYR A 392 1.41 -27.95 24.01
C TYR A 392 -0.01 -27.43 23.72
N VAL A 393 -0.12 -26.30 23.02
CA VAL A 393 -1.40 -25.67 22.70
C VAL A 393 -1.89 -26.11 21.32
N GLU A 394 -3.00 -26.85 21.30
CA GLU A 394 -3.63 -27.34 20.06
C GLU A 394 -4.47 -26.26 19.37
N THR A 395 -3.84 -25.48 18.49
CA THR A 395 -4.53 -24.41 17.75
C THR A 395 -5.07 -24.84 16.39
N GLY A 396 -4.61 -25.97 15.84
CA GLY A 396 -4.92 -26.43 14.49
C GLY A 396 -4.36 -25.54 13.36
N ARG A 397 -3.58 -24.52 13.71
CA ARG A 397 -2.96 -23.59 12.75
C ARG A 397 -1.70 -24.18 12.16
N VAL A 398 -1.44 -23.84 10.89
CA VAL A 398 -0.20 -24.20 10.21
C VAL A 398 0.98 -23.57 10.93
N TRP A 399 0.94 -22.26 11.21
CA TRP A 399 2.08 -21.54 11.79
C TRP A 399 1.85 -21.24 13.27
N THR A 400 2.76 -21.73 14.12
CA THR A 400 2.69 -21.63 15.59
C THR A 400 4.07 -21.35 16.20
N HIS A 401 4.07 -20.89 17.45
CA HIS A 401 5.27 -20.95 18.29
C HIS A 401 5.64 -22.41 18.57
N GLU A 402 6.85 -22.67 19.08
CA GLU A 402 7.31 -24.02 19.39
C GLU A 402 6.39 -24.77 20.37
N ASN A 403 5.72 -24.04 21.27
CA ASN A 403 4.74 -24.59 22.22
C ASN A 403 3.32 -24.76 21.65
N GLY A 404 3.11 -24.52 20.34
CA GLY A 404 1.82 -24.62 19.68
C GLY A 404 0.94 -23.37 19.74
N GLU A 405 1.34 -22.35 20.51
CA GLU A 405 0.59 -21.10 20.60
C GLU A 405 0.51 -20.38 19.24
N ALA A 406 -0.63 -19.73 19.01
CA ALA A 406 -0.89 -19.02 17.76
C ALA A 406 0.01 -17.78 17.62
N LEU A 407 0.54 -17.56 16.42
CA LEU A 407 1.36 -16.38 16.13
C LEU A 407 0.50 -15.10 16.09
N HIS A 408 0.93 -14.08 16.84
CA HIS A 408 0.36 -12.75 16.75
C HIS A 408 0.85 -12.02 15.47
N PRO A 409 -0.01 -11.41 14.63
CA PRO A 409 0.41 -10.79 13.36
C PRO A 409 1.51 -9.71 13.51
N ASP A 410 1.44 -8.89 14.58
CA ASP A 410 2.50 -7.91 14.89
C ASP A 410 3.82 -8.59 15.28
N TRP A 411 3.77 -9.71 16.02
CA TRP A 411 4.97 -10.45 16.38
C TRP A 411 5.68 -10.99 15.14
N ILE A 412 4.94 -11.51 14.14
CA ILE A 412 5.52 -11.95 12.86
C ILE A 412 6.28 -10.79 12.20
N SER A 413 5.68 -9.60 12.17
CA SER A 413 6.29 -8.40 11.56
C SER A 413 7.56 -7.97 12.31
N ARG A 414 7.54 -7.99 13.64
CA ARG A 414 8.69 -7.65 14.48
C ARG A 414 9.81 -8.68 14.37
N ARG A 415 9.49 -9.98 14.37
CA ARG A 415 10.47 -11.05 14.17
C ARG A 415 11.15 -10.93 12.82
N PHE A 416 10.38 -10.75 11.74
CA PHE A 416 10.94 -10.56 10.41
C PHE A 416 11.89 -9.34 10.37
N THR A 417 11.45 -8.20 10.91
CA THR A 417 12.29 -6.99 10.98
C THR A 417 13.60 -7.27 11.73
N ARG A 418 13.53 -8.02 12.84
CA ARG A 418 14.71 -8.41 13.61
C ARG A 418 15.64 -9.35 12.84
N LEU A 419 15.11 -10.30 12.08
CA LEU A 419 15.91 -11.21 11.25
C LEU A 419 16.64 -10.44 10.13
N VAL A 420 15.97 -9.46 9.50
CA VAL A 420 16.60 -8.58 8.50
C VAL A 420 17.72 -7.73 9.11
N GLU A 421 17.52 -7.21 10.33
CA GLU A 421 18.59 -6.49 11.04
C GLU A 421 19.78 -7.39 11.34
N LEU A 422 19.54 -8.63 11.79
CA LEU A 422 20.58 -9.59 12.16
C LEU A 422 21.34 -10.15 10.96
N SER A 423 20.70 -10.27 9.79
CA SER A 423 21.36 -10.72 8.57
C SER A 423 22.32 -9.68 7.97
N GLY A 424 22.21 -8.41 8.39
CA GLY A 424 22.98 -7.31 7.82
C GLY A 424 22.54 -6.90 6.41
N LEU A 425 21.45 -7.49 5.89
CA LEU A 425 20.89 -7.19 4.58
C LEU A 425 20.20 -5.82 4.56
N PRO A 426 20.06 -5.20 3.37
CA PRO A 426 19.37 -3.93 3.25
C PRO A 426 17.90 -4.04 3.68
N PRO A 427 17.34 -3.02 4.37
CA PRO A 427 16.08 -3.15 5.09
C PRO A 427 14.87 -3.23 4.14
N VAL A 428 14.03 -4.24 4.37
CA VAL A 428 12.70 -4.42 3.77
C VAL A 428 11.68 -4.73 4.86
N ARG A 429 10.41 -4.40 4.65
CA ARG A 429 9.32 -4.74 5.57
C ARG A 429 8.69 -6.07 5.18
N LEU A 430 8.02 -6.73 6.13
CA LEU A 430 7.28 -7.97 5.84
C LEU A 430 6.28 -7.79 4.69
N HIS A 431 5.57 -6.66 4.64
CA HIS A 431 4.64 -6.37 3.55
C HIS A 431 5.34 -6.13 2.21
N ASP A 432 6.62 -5.72 2.23
CA ASP A 432 7.38 -5.54 1.00
C ASP A 432 7.70 -6.90 0.34
N LEU A 433 7.69 -8.01 1.10
CA LEU A 433 7.80 -9.36 0.53
C LEU A 433 6.62 -9.73 -0.38
N ARG A 434 5.46 -9.11 -0.17
CA ARG A 434 4.34 -9.27 -1.10
C ARG A 434 4.64 -8.62 -2.45
N HIS A 435 5.34 -7.48 -2.46
CA HIS A 435 5.85 -6.87 -3.68
C HIS A 435 6.96 -7.73 -4.30
N LEU A 436 7.84 -8.30 -3.49
CA LEU A 436 8.87 -9.25 -3.93
C LEU A 436 8.28 -10.49 -4.62
N ALA A 437 7.30 -11.17 -4.00
CA ALA A 437 6.64 -12.34 -4.58
C ALA A 437 6.07 -12.04 -5.97
N ALA A 438 5.54 -10.83 -6.09
CA ALA A 438 4.97 -10.28 -7.30
C ALA A 438 6.06 -10.05 -8.37
N THR A 439 7.16 -9.37 -8.00
CA THR A 439 8.33 -9.12 -8.84
C THR A 439 8.98 -10.43 -9.32
N LEU A 440 9.18 -11.41 -8.44
CA LEU A 440 9.75 -12.71 -8.80
C LEU A 440 8.85 -13.47 -9.78
N SER A 441 7.53 -13.40 -9.60
CA SER A 441 6.58 -14.05 -10.51
C SER A 441 6.63 -13.45 -11.92
N LEU A 442 6.75 -12.12 -12.03
CA LEU A 442 6.89 -11.45 -13.32
C LEU A 442 8.26 -11.72 -13.97
N LEU A 443 9.33 -11.75 -13.17
CA LEU A 443 10.66 -12.11 -13.66
C LEU A 443 10.68 -13.52 -14.27
N ALA A 444 9.92 -14.44 -13.67
CA ALA A 444 9.72 -15.78 -14.20
C ALA A 444 8.79 -15.84 -15.44
N GLY A 445 8.36 -14.69 -15.99
CA GLY A 445 7.55 -14.59 -17.20
C GLY A 445 6.05 -14.83 -17.01
N ASN A 446 5.54 -14.85 -15.77
CA ASN A 446 4.11 -15.07 -15.55
C ASN A 446 3.28 -13.83 -15.91
N ASP A 447 2.10 -14.05 -16.49
CA ASP A 447 1.18 -12.98 -16.83
C ASP A 447 0.68 -12.22 -15.59
N ILE A 448 0.54 -10.90 -15.74
CA ILE A 448 0.13 -9.98 -14.67
C ILE A 448 -1.23 -10.34 -14.03
N LYS A 449 -2.14 -10.93 -14.80
CA LYS A 449 -3.46 -11.38 -14.32
C LYS A 449 -3.32 -12.58 -13.38
N VAL A 450 -2.42 -13.51 -13.68
CA VAL A 450 -2.11 -14.65 -12.81
C VAL A 450 -1.53 -14.15 -11.48
N VAL A 451 -0.61 -13.19 -11.53
CA VAL A 451 -0.03 -12.58 -10.32
C VAL A 451 -1.11 -11.85 -9.51
N GLN A 452 -2.01 -11.11 -10.17
CA GLN A 452 -3.13 -10.42 -9.51
C GLN A 452 -4.02 -11.39 -8.73
N GLU A 453 -4.42 -12.50 -9.35
CA GLU A 453 -5.30 -13.50 -8.75
C GLU A 453 -4.63 -14.20 -7.57
N LYS A 454 -3.37 -14.62 -7.74
CA LYS A 454 -2.56 -15.22 -6.66
C LYS A 454 -2.47 -14.30 -5.44
N LEU A 455 -2.25 -13.01 -5.65
CA LEU A 455 -2.17 -12.04 -4.56
C LEU A 455 -3.56 -11.68 -4.00
N GLY A 456 -4.64 -11.75 -4.77
CA GLY A 456 -5.97 -11.33 -4.34
C GLY A 456 -6.12 -9.81 -4.28
N HIS A 457 -5.69 -9.11 -5.34
CA HIS A 457 -5.99 -7.69 -5.52
C HIS A 457 -7.34 -7.52 -6.23
N SER A 458 -8.26 -6.78 -5.60
CA SER A 458 -9.58 -6.47 -6.16
C SER A 458 -9.54 -5.48 -7.33
N SER A 459 -8.44 -4.73 -7.52
CA SER A 459 -8.26 -3.80 -8.64
C SER A 459 -6.97 -4.07 -9.41
N ARG A 460 -7.07 -4.04 -10.75
CA ARG A 460 -5.93 -4.08 -11.69
C ARG A 460 -4.94 -2.93 -11.48
N GLN A 461 -5.41 -1.77 -11.00
CA GLN A 461 -4.55 -0.60 -10.80
C GLN A 461 -3.60 -0.79 -9.60
N ILE A 462 -4.06 -1.48 -8.55
CA ILE A 462 -3.20 -1.90 -7.41
C ILE A 462 -2.11 -2.82 -7.90
N THR A 463 -2.45 -3.69 -8.85
CA THR A 463 -1.52 -4.57 -9.53
C THR A 463 -0.54 -3.72 -10.34
N SER A 464 -0.93 -3.04 -11.42
CA SER A 464 -0.02 -2.26 -12.28
C SER A 464 0.94 -1.30 -11.53
N ASP A 465 0.43 -0.50 -10.57
CA ASP A 465 1.23 0.46 -9.79
C ASP A 465 2.26 -0.21 -8.86
N THR A 466 2.03 -1.47 -8.48
CA THR A 466 2.95 -2.28 -7.68
C THR A 466 4.17 -2.74 -8.49
N TYR A 467 4.04 -2.88 -9.82
CA TYR A 467 5.07 -3.53 -10.63
C TYR A 467 5.91 -2.57 -11.47
N THR A 468 5.67 -1.25 -11.39
CA THR A 468 6.39 -0.26 -12.20
C THR A 468 7.90 -0.23 -11.90
N SER A 469 8.33 -0.71 -10.73
CA SER A 469 9.75 -0.97 -10.45
C SER A 469 10.12 -2.39 -10.83
N VAL A 470 10.18 -2.64 -12.13
CA VAL A 470 10.77 -3.86 -12.67
C VAL A 470 12.25 -3.93 -12.30
N LEU A 471 12.78 -5.15 -12.12
CA LEU A 471 14.20 -5.38 -11.86
C LEU A 471 15.04 -4.77 -13.01
N PRO A 472 16.26 -4.27 -12.73
CA PRO A 472 17.14 -3.73 -13.77
C PRO A 472 17.34 -4.68 -14.96
N GLU A 473 17.32 -5.99 -14.71
CA GLU A 473 17.43 -7.03 -15.74
C GLU A 473 16.28 -6.97 -16.76
N MET A 474 15.03 -6.84 -16.30
CA MET A 474 13.87 -6.68 -17.19
C MET A 474 13.89 -5.34 -17.91
N MET A 475 14.30 -4.25 -17.25
CA MET A 475 14.43 -2.94 -17.89
C MET A 475 15.52 -2.94 -18.96
N ARG A 476 16.62 -3.66 -18.72
CA ARG A 476 17.69 -3.81 -19.71
C ARG A 476 17.22 -4.67 -20.88
N ALA A 477 16.63 -5.84 -20.64
CA ALA A 477 16.10 -6.68 -21.72
C ALA A 477 15.05 -5.96 -22.56
N GLU A 478 14.17 -5.17 -21.93
CA GLU A 478 13.23 -4.30 -22.64
C GLU A 478 13.95 -3.23 -23.47
N ALA A 479 14.90 -2.49 -22.89
CA ALA A 479 15.67 -1.49 -23.61
C ALA A 479 16.44 -2.08 -24.81
N GLU A 480 17.09 -3.23 -24.64
CA GLU A 480 17.79 -3.96 -25.71
C GLU A 480 16.81 -4.43 -26.78
N SER A 481 15.63 -4.91 -26.39
CA SER A 481 14.59 -5.33 -27.35
C SER A 481 14.08 -4.15 -28.19
N VAL A 482 13.89 -2.98 -27.58
CA VAL A 482 13.46 -1.74 -28.26
C VAL A 482 14.54 -1.27 -29.24
N ILE A 483 15.82 -1.40 -28.88
CA ILE A 483 16.93 -1.10 -29.80
C ILE A 483 16.93 -2.08 -30.98
N SER A 484 16.73 -3.38 -30.73
CA SER A 484 16.80 -4.43 -31.76
C SER A 484 15.74 -4.33 -32.86
N VAL A 485 14.58 -3.71 -32.57
CA VAL A 485 13.51 -3.53 -33.55
C VAL A 485 13.71 -2.32 -34.46
N VAL A 486 14.67 -1.44 -34.16
CA VAL A 486 15.00 -0.29 -35.00
C VAL A 486 16.02 -0.73 -36.07
N PRO A 487 15.63 -0.93 -37.33
CA PRO A 487 16.58 -1.28 -38.38
C PRO A 487 17.62 -0.16 -38.56
N ARG A 488 18.90 -0.49 -38.46
CA ARG A 488 20.00 0.37 -38.89
C ARG A 488 20.60 -0.18 -40.17
N GLU A 489 20.88 0.69 -41.14
CA GLU A 489 21.69 0.32 -42.29
C GLU A 489 23.15 0.19 -41.87
N VAL A 490 23.53 -1.01 -41.44
CA VAL A 490 24.94 -1.37 -41.25
C VAL A 490 25.38 -2.16 -42.47
N PRO A 491 26.20 -1.58 -43.38
CA PRO A 491 26.69 -2.29 -44.53
C PRO A 491 27.59 -3.45 -44.09
N TYR A 492 27.34 -4.63 -44.63
CA TYR A 492 28.14 -5.84 -44.41
C TYR A 492 28.55 -6.44 -45.75
N LYS A 493 29.63 -7.23 -45.74
CA LYS A 493 30.09 -8.04 -46.88
C LYS A 493 29.88 -9.51 -46.54
N VAL A 494 29.20 -10.23 -47.41
CA VAL A 494 29.06 -11.70 -47.28
C VAL A 494 30.40 -12.34 -47.60
N HIS A 495 30.95 -13.07 -46.64
CA HIS A 495 32.14 -13.89 -46.85
C HIS A 495 31.74 -15.32 -47.23
N THR A 496 30.81 -15.90 -46.47
CA THR A 496 30.20 -17.20 -46.74
C THR A 496 28.68 -17.03 -46.72
N PRO A 497 27.95 -17.39 -47.80
CA PRO A 497 26.50 -17.35 -47.83
C PRO A 497 25.88 -18.13 -46.66
N LEU A 498 24.73 -17.69 -46.18
CA LEU A 498 24.00 -18.41 -45.15
C LEU A 498 23.23 -19.57 -45.79
N GLU A 499 23.56 -20.79 -45.38
CA GLU A 499 22.85 -22.01 -45.74
C GLU A 499 22.34 -22.68 -44.46
N ILE A 500 21.02 -22.92 -44.38
CA ILE A 500 20.38 -23.56 -43.22
C ILE A 500 20.02 -25.00 -43.60
N PRO A 501 20.79 -26.02 -43.16
CA PRO A 501 20.50 -27.41 -43.47
C PRO A 501 19.13 -27.85 -42.96
N GLU A 502 18.47 -28.77 -43.68
CA GLU A 502 17.18 -29.38 -43.28
C GLU A 502 17.20 -29.93 -41.84
N THR A 503 18.35 -30.43 -41.38
CA THR A 503 18.54 -30.93 -40.01
C THR A 503 18.42 -29.87 -38.91
N THR A 504 18.48 -28.58 -39.26
CA THR A 504 18.32 -27.46 -38.32
C THR A 504 16.85 -27.12 -38.08
N TRP A 505 15.97 -27.52 -39.00
CA TRP A 505 14.53 -27.26 -38.92
C TRP A 505 13.84 -28.26 -37.99
N GLN A 506 13.02 -27.75 -37.08
CA GLN A 506 12.12 -28.53 -36.23
C GLN A 506 10.68 -28.19 -36.61
N GLY A 507 10.13 -28.96 -37.55
CA GLY A 507 8.92 -28.55 -38.28
C GLY A 507 9.25 -27.31 -39.13
N ASP A 508 8.45 -26.27 -39.02
CA ASP A 508 8.63 -25.04 -39.80
C ASP A 508 9.53 -24.00 -39.14
N LEU A 509 10.15 -24.32 -38.00
CA LEU A 509 10.99 -23.39 -37.24
C LEU A 509 12.46 -23.81 -37.26
N ALA A 510 13.35 -22.84 -37.50
CA ALA A 510 14.80 -22.99 -37.33
C ALA A 510 15.31 -22.05 -36.24
N VAL A 511 16.19 -22.55 -35.37
CA VAL A 511 16.85 -21.77 -34.32
C VAL A 511 18.36 -21.94 -34.43
N PHE A 512 19.06 -20.82 -34.51
CA PHE A 512 20.53 -20.77 -34.55
C PHE A 512 21.04 -19.45 -33.95
N PHE A 513 22.36 -19.34 -33.83
CA PHE A 513 23.04 -18.22 -33.20
C PHE A 513 23.97 -17.51 -34.18
N ALA A 514 24.04 -16.19 -34.09
CA ALA A 514 25.08 -15.42 -34.77
C ALA A 514 26.10 -14.92 -33.74
N HIS A 515 27.36 -15.32 -33.93
CA HIS A 515 28.49 -14.95 -33.10
C HIS A 515 29.33 -13.91 -33.83
N GLY A 516 29.37 -12.70 -33.31
CA GLY A 516 30.27 -11.64 -33.74
C GLY A 516 31.58 -11.69 -32.96
N ALA A 517 32.71 -11.58 -33.65
CA ALA A 517 34.01 -11.40 -33.06
C ALA A 517 34.75 -10.26 -33.77
N ARG A 518 35.26 -9.31 -32.97
CA ARG A 518 36.06 -8.19 -33.45
C ARG A 518 37.38 -8.71 -34.01
N GLN A 519 37.72 -8.20 -35.18
CA GLN A 519 38.99 -8.45 -35.86
C GLN A 519 39.96 -7.29 -35.57
N ALA A 520 41.08 -7.21 -36.28
CA ALA A 520 41.99 -6.07 -36.15
C ALA A 520 41.28 -4.75 -36.54
N GLY A 521 41.43 -3.71 -35.73
CA GLY A 521 40.85 -2.38 -36.00
C GLY A 521 39.36 -2.27 -35.64
N GLU A 522 38.54 -1.76 -36.57
CA GLU A 522 37.07 -1.62 -36.43
C GLU A 522 36.31 -2.72 -37.19
N ASP A 523 37.01 -3.71 -37.74
CA ASP A 523 36.36 -4.78 -38.50
C ASP A 523 35.80 -5.86 -37.56
N TRP A 524 34.66 -6.42 -37.93
CA TRP A 524 34.00 -7.51 -37.24
C TRP A 524 33.71 -8.64 -38.21
N SER A 525 33.79 -9.87 -37.71
CA SER A 525 33.28 -11.05 -38.38
C SER A 525 32.10 -11.61 -37.60
N VAL A 526 30.99 -11.87 -38.28
CA VAL A 526 29.79 -12.48 -37.69
C VAL A 526 29.53 -13.81 -38.39
N GLY A 527 29.60 -14.90 -37.63
CA GLY A 527 29.33 -16.26 -38.11
C GLY A 527 28.01 -16.80 -37.55
N ALA A 528 27.19 -17.42 -38.39
CA ALA A 528 25.97 -18.11 -37.97
C ALA A 528 26.25 -19.59 -37.70
N GLN A 529 25.76 -20.13 -36.60
CA GLN A 529 25.98 -21.53 -36.19
C GLN A 529 24.85 -22.04 -35.30
N THR A 530 24.55 -23.34 -35.37
CA THR A 530 23.47 -23.95 -34.55
C THR A 530 23.84 -24.05 -33.08
N ARG A 531 25.13 -24.19 -32.78
CA ARG A 531 25.72 -24.23 -31.43
C ARG A 531 27.12 -23.56 -31.44
N PRO A 532 27.64 -23.15 -30.27
CA PRO A 532 28.98 -22.54 -30.16
C PRO A 532 30.12 -23.30 -30.86
N ASP A 533 30.03 -24.63 -30.93
CA ASP A 533 31.06 -25.52 -31.48
C ASP A 533 30.63 -26.23 -32.78
N SER A 534 29.55 -25.80 -33.44
CA SER A 534 29.10 -26.41 -34.70
C SER A 534 29.71 -25.70 -35.91
N ASP A 535 29.69 -26.37 -37.07
CA ASP A 535 30.08 -25.75 -38.33
C ASP A 535 29.31 -24.46 -38.61
N LEU A 536 29.99 -23.50 -39.24
CA LEU A 536 29.40 -22.24 -39.65
C LEU A 536 28.38 -22.48 -40.78
N LEU A 537 27.16 -22.03 -40.56
CA LEU A 537 26.09 -21.95 -41.55
C LEU A 537 26.32 -20.83 -42.56
N GLY A 538 27.07 -19.80 -42.17
CA GLY A 538 27.40 -18.65 -43.01
C GLY A 538 28.23 -17.63 -42.24
N GLN A 539 28.78 -16.64 -42.94
CA GLN A 539 29.65 -15.62 -42.34
C GLN A 539 29.58 -14.30 -43.10
N VAL A 540 29.51 -13.19 -42.35
CA VAL A 540 29.64 -11.83 -42.88
C VAL A 540 30.76 -11.08 -42.18
N THR A 541 31.24 -10.03 -42.82
CA THR A 541 32.14 -9.04 -42.22
C THR A 541 31.54 -7.64 -42.31
N LEU A 542 31.85 -6.79 -41.35
CA LEU A 542 31.42 -5.39 -41.32
C LEU A 542 32.50 -4.51 -40.72
N ALA A 543 32.47 -3.21 -41.01
CA ALA A 543 33.18 -2.21 -40.23
C ALA A 543 32.21 -1.62 -39.19
N GLY A 544 32.59 -1.58 -37.92
CA GLY A 544 31.70 -1.18 -36.83
C GLY A 544 32.47 -0.72 -35.58
N ARG A 545 31.91 0.28 -34.91
CA ARG A 545 32.53 0.94 -33.74
C ARG A 545 32.33 0.15 -32.44
N GLY A 546 31.53 -0.91 -32.46
CA GLY A 546 31.32 -1.77 -31.30
C GLY A 546 30.35 -2.93 -31.57
N GLN A 547 30.12 -3.74 -30.53
CA GLN A 547 29.27 -4.93 -30.57
C GLN A 547 27.84 -4.68 -31.08
N ASP A 548 27.30 -3.47 -30.91
CA ASP A 548 25.96 -3.11 -31.39
C ASP A 548 25.91 -3.02 -32.91
N ASP A 549 26.98 -2.56 -33.56
CA ASP A 549 27.07 -2.52 -35.02
C ASP A 549 27.15 -3.96 -35.57
N ALA A 550 27.89 -4.84 -34.89
CA ALA A 550 27.95 -6.26 -35.24
C ALA A 550 26.60 -6.98 -35.05
N ALA A 551 25.90 -6.69 -33.96
CA ALA A 551 24.55 -7.20 -33.72
C ALA A 551 23.55 -6.70 -34.77
N ASN A 552 23.59 -5.41 -35.09
CA ASN A 552 22.72 -4.82 -36.12
C ASN A 552 23.01 -5.38 -37.52
N ALA A 553 24.28 -5.57 -37.88
CA ALA A 553 24.64 -6.21 -39.14
C ALA A 553 24.18 -7.66 -39.21
N ALA A 554 24.25 -8.42 -38.10
CA ALA A 554 23.72 -9.77 -38.03
C ALA A 554 22.20 -9.78 -38.27
N VAL A 555 21.45 -8.88 -37.62
CA VAL A 555 19.99 -8.75 -37.81
C VAL A 555 19.65 -8.37 -39.25
N LYS A 556 20.38 -7.41 -39.83
CA LYS A 556 20.20 -7.01 -41.23
C LYS A 556 20.49 -8.18 -42.17
N TRP A 557 21.61 -8.88 -41.97
CA TRP A 557 21.98 -10.04 -42.75
C TRP A 557 20.91 -11.14 -42.71
N MET A 558 20.35 -11.41 -41.53
CA MET A 558 19.25 -12.36 -41.39
C MET A 558 17.96 -11.89 -42.06
N ARG A 559 17.59 -10.61 -41.96
CA ARG A 559 16.43 -10.06 -42.67
C ARG A 559 16.58 -10.12 -44.19
N ASP A 560 17.76 -9.79 -44.69
CA ASP A 560 18.06 -9.86 -46.12
C ASP A 560 17.98 -11.32 -46.61
N HIS A 561 18.51 -12.27 -45.82
CA HIS A 561 18.39 -13.70 -46.10
C HIS A 561 16.93 -14.17 -46.09
N CYS A 562 16.15 -13.80 -45.07
CA CYS A 562 14.73 -14.13 -44.98
C CYS A 562 13.94 -13.60 -46.18
N THR A 563 14.19 -12.35 -46.55
CA THR A 563 13.55 -11.71 -47.71
C THR A 563 13.92 -12.42 -49.01
N THR A 564 15.18 -12.83 -49.16
CA THR A 564 15.66 -13.53 -50.37
C THR A 564 15.10 -14.94 -50.50
N ASN A 565 14.83 -15.62 -49.38
CA ASN A 565 14.44 -17.03 -49.34
C ASN A 565 12.97 -17.26 -48.96
N ASP A 566 12.16 -16.19 -48.94
CA ASP A 566 10.75 -16.23 -48.52
C ASP A 566 10.59 -16.95 -47.17
N LEU A 567 11.27 -16.43 -46.14
CA LEU A 567 11.18 -16.87 -44.74
C LEU A 567 10.72 -15.71 -43.84
N GLU A 568 10.13 -16.02 -42.70
CA GLU A 568 9.75 -15.05 -41.67
C GLU A 568 10.76 -15.02 -40.52
N LEU A 569 11.26 -13.83 -40.16
CA LEU A 569 12.05 -13.62 -38.95
C LEU A 569 11.12 -13.45 -37.73
N VAL A 570 10.89 -14.55 -37.01
CA VAL A 570 9.94 -14.62 -35.89
C VAL A 570 10.47 -13.91 -34.64
N ARG A 571 11.76 -14.11 -34.32
CA ARG A 571 12.35 -13.58 -33.08
C ARG A 571 13.85 -13.36 -33.21
N VAL A 572 14.32 -12.29 -32.55
CA VAL A 572 15.73 -11.99 -32.32
C VAL A 572 15.92 -11.80 -30.82
N GLU A 573 16.92 -12.45 -30.24
CA GLU A 573 17.30 -12.28 -28.84
C GLU A 573 18.79 -11.94 -28.74
N ASN A 574 19.10 -10.86 -28.03
CA ASN A 574 20.47 -10.41 -27.80
C ASN A 574 21.01 -11.00 -26.48
N PHE A 575 22.15 -11.68 -26.57
CA PHE A 575 22.85 -12.35 -25.47
C PHE A 575 24.23 -11.74 -25.19
N ASN A 576 24.53 -10.55 -25.74
CA ASN A 576 25.78 -9.84 -25.48
C ASN A 576 26.05 -9.61 -23.98
N ASP A 577 24.98 -9.57 -23.18
CA ASP A 577 25.06 -9.40 -21.74
C ASP A 577 25.64 -10.61 -20.97
N GLN A 578 25.68 -11.79 -21.60
CA GLN A 578 26.34 -12.97 -21.05
C GLN A 578 27.86 -12.80 -20.96
N TYR A 579 28.45 -11.93 -21.79
CA TYR A 579 29.88 -11.63 -21.77
C TYR A 579 30.25 -10.65 -20.65
N GLN A 580 31.44 -10.85 -20.05
CA GLN A 580 31.99 -9.89 -19.08
C GLN A 580 32.35 -8.56 -19.77
N GLY A 581 32.44 -7.46 -19.01
CA GLY A 581 32.58 -6.09 -19.56
C GLY A 581 33.70 -5.94 -20.61
N ASP A 582 34.84 -6.59 -20.37
CA ASP A 582 36.00 -6.54 -21.25
C ASP A 582 35.75 -7.31 -22.56
N GLN A 583 35.04 -8.44 -22.47
CA GLN A 583 34.67 -9.29 -23.60
C GLN A 583 33.58 -8.68 -24.50
N ARG A 584 32.72 -7.82 -23.94
CA ARG A 584 31.68 -7.10 -24.71
C ARG A 584 32.23 -6.13 -25.76
N GLN A 585 33.50 -5.76 -25.67
CA GLN A 585 34.13 -4.95 -26.73
C GLN A 585 34.61 -5.80 -27.91
N GLU A 586 34.68 -7.11 -27.73
CA GLU A 586 35.29 -8.04 -28.67
C GLU A 586 34.30 -9.05 -29.22
N PHE A 587 33.17 -9.31 -28.54
CA PHE A 587 32.22 -10.34 -28.92
C PHE A 587 30.78 -9.85 -28.95
N ALA A 588 29.98 -10.44 -29.83
CA ALA A 588 28.53 -10.30 -29.89
C ALA A 588 27.86 -11.67 -30.06
N LEU A 589 26.69 -11.88 -29.47
CA LEU A 589 25.90 -13.10 -29.58
C LEU A 589 24.41 -12.76 -29.71
N LEU A 590 23.81 -13.24 -30.79
CA LEU A 590 22.39 -13.17 -31.04
C LEU A 590 21.83 -14.57 -31.26
N ARG A 591 20.59 -14.80 -30.83
CA ARG A 591 19.79 -15.97 -31.23
C ARG A 591 18.70 -15.53 -32.19
N PHE A 592 18.55 -16.27 -33.27
CA PHE A 592 17.52 -16.06 -34.28
C PHE A 592 16.54 -17.22 -34.27
N THR A 593 15.27 -16.90 -34.50
CA THR A 593 14.21 -17.88 -34.79
C THR A 593 13.55 -17.49 -36.10
N LEU A 594 13.64 -18.38 -37.09
CA LEU A 594 13.05 -18.22 -38.41
C LEU A 594 11.91 -19.21 -38.62
N ALA A 595 10.91 -18.82 -39.41
CA ALA A 595 9.84 -19.70 -39.87
C ALA A 595 9.80 -19.78 -41.41
N ARG A 596 9.37 -20.93 -41.95
CA ARG A 596 9.00 -21.04 -43.38
C ARG A 596 7.68 -20.30 -43.61
N THR A 597 7.57 -19.59 -44.73
CA THR A 597 6.41 -18.73 -45.04
C THR A 597 5.20 -19.52 -45.56
N GLU A 598 5.19 -20.86 -45.43
CA GLU A 598 3.99 -21.66 -45.61
C GLU A 598 2.97 -21.25 -44.55
N THR A 599 2.06 -20.34 -44.93
CA THR A 599 0.90 -19.92 -44.14
C THR A 599 0.22 -21.13 -43.46
N PRO A 600 0.20 -21.25 -42.13
CA PRO A 600 -0.97 -21.82 -41.49
C PRO A 600 -2.01 -20.72 -41.51
N SER A 601 -3.05 -20.90 -42.35
CA SER A 601 -4.28 -20.14 -42.17
C SER A 601 -4.69 -20.17 -40.69
N ILE A 602 -5.32 -19.10 -40.21
CA ILE A 602 -5.88 -18.94 -38.84
C ILE A 602 -7.03 -19.94 -38.54
N ALA A 603 -7.12 -21.05 -39.27
CA ALA A 603 -8.03 -22.17 -39.04
C ALA A 603 -7.23 -23.43 -38.60
N GLY A 604 -6.59 -23.36 -37.43
CA GLY A 604 -5.85 -24.49 -36.87
C GLY A 604 -5.38 -24.35 -35.41
N TRP A 605 -5.64 -23.22 -34.76
CA TRP A 605 -5.41 -23.06 -33.32
C TRP A 605 -6.60 -23.62 -32.53
N ASP A 606 -6.80 -24.94 -32.59
CA ASP A 606 -7.50 -25.59 -31.49
C ASP A 606 -6.53 -25.62 -30.31
N THR A 607 -6.91 -24.95 -29.21
CA THR A 607 -6.29 -25.13 -27.91
C THR A 607 -6.05 -26.62 -27.65
N PRO A 608 -4.83 -27.07 -27.33
CA PRO A 608 -4.61 -28.48 -27.01
C PRO A 608 -5.58 -28.87 -25.89
N PRO A 609 -6.31 -29.99 -26.01
CA PRO A 609 -7.19 -30.43 -24.95
C PRO A 609 -6.35 -30.62 -23.69
N ARG A 610 -6.90 -30.11 -22.59
CA ARG A 610 -6.39 -30.24 -21.22
C ARG A 610 -5.81 -31.65 -21.04
N PRO A 611 -4.58 -31.82 -20.52
CA PRO A 611 -4.05 -33.16 -20.24
C PRO A 611 -5.07 -33.92 -19.40
N ALA A 612 -5.49 -35.09 -19.89
CA ALA A 612 -6.35 -35.97 -19.10
C ALA A 612 -5.65 -36.23 -17.76
N PRO A 613 -6.38 -36.22 -16.63
CA PRO A 613 -5.77 -36.53 -15.34
C PRO A 613 -5.07 -37.88 -15.43
N LEU A 614 -3.80 -37.90 -15.04
CA LEU A 614 -3.00 -39.12 -14.95
C LEU A 614 -3.79 -40.18 -14.18
N ARG A 615 -4.35 -41.15 -14.90
CA ARG A 615 -4.87 -42.38 -14.29
C ARG A 615 -3.68 -43.07 -13.64
N ARG A 616 -3.63 -43.02 -12.31
CA ARG A 616 -2.67 -43.78 -11.50
C ARG A 616 -2.74 -45.26 -11.89
N ASN A 617 -1.70 -45.76 -12.55
CA ASN A 617 -1.50 -47.20 -12.72
C ASN A 617 -1.09 -47.79 -11.36
N ASN A 618 -2.05 -48.45 -10.71
CA ASN A 618 -1.91 -49.10 -9.41
C ASN A 618 -1.16 -50.44 -9.54
N ARG A 619 0.07 -50.44 -10.10
CA ARG A 619 0.85 -51.67 -10.34
C ARG A 619 2.26 -51.72 -9.72
N GLN A 620 2.61 -50.78 -8.83
CA GLN A 620 3.90 -50.82 -8.12
C GLN A 620 3.80 -50.92 -6.58
N LYS A 621 2.67 -51.40 -6.03
CA LYS A 621 2.53 -51.69 -4.58
C LYS A 621 2.52 -53.19 -4.21
N ARG A 622 2.86 -54.11 -5.11
CA ARG A 622 2.90 -55.56 -4.82
C ARG A 622 4.27 -56.25 -4.93
N ALA A 623 5.36 -55.51 -5.14
CA ALA A 623 6.70 -56.09 -5.30
C ALA A 623 7.68 -55.83 -4.13
N ARG A 624 7.22 -55.27 -2.99
CA ARG A 624 8.09 -54.99 -1.83
C ARG A 624 7.58 -55.55 -0.49
N SER A 625 6.73 -56.57 -0.50
CA SER A 625 6.37 -57.35 0.70
C SER A 625 6.76 -58.84 0.60
N ARG A 626 7.73 -59.16 -0.26
CA ARG A 626 8.41 -60.47 -0.32
C ARG A 626 9.90 -60.26 -0.60
N ALA A 627 10.61 -59.67 0.33
CA ALA A 627 12.05 -59.84 0.57
C ALA A 627 12.46 -58.87 1.70
N ALA A 628 12.98 -59.46 2.79
CA ALA A 628 13.40 -58.86 4.06
C ALA A 628 12.28 -58.46 5.02
#